data_AF-A0A4Q3CT96-F1
#
_entry.id   AF-A0A4Q3CT96-F1
#
_cell.length_a   1.000
_cell.length_b   1.000
_cell.length_c   1.000
_cell.angle_alpha   90.00
_cell.angle_beta   90.00
_cell.angle_gamma   90.00
#
_symmetry.space_group_name_H-M   'P 1'
#
loop_
_entity.id
_entity.type
_entity.pdbx_description
1 polymer ?
#
loop_
_entity_poly.entity_id
_entity_poly.type
_entity_poly.pdbx_seq_one_letter_code
_entity_poly.pdbx_strand_id
1 'polypeptide(L)' 'MSPGNTQYYIDAQTGDDSNSGTDKHKAWKTFSQLDRRIFSPGDRITVAGPAEFKESLFLVARGDSKNMSSLSF' A
#
# COMPACT_ATOMS: atom_id res chain seq x y z
N MET A 1 10.81 -5.57 -5.30
CA MET A 1 10.96 -5.51 -3.83
C MET A 1 10.97 -4.04 -3.43
N SER A 2 10.25 -3.66 -2.39
CA SER A 2 10.28 -2.30 -1.82
C SER A 2 11.52 -2.07 -0.92
N PRO A 3 11.80 -0.82 -0.53
CA PRO A 3 12.93 -0.50 0.36
C PRO A 3 12.82 -1.05 1.79
N GLY A 4 11.61 -1.41 2.25
CA GLY A 4 11.34 -1.72 3.65
C GLY A 4 11.10 -0.45 4.47
N ASN A 5 10.46 -0.60 5.64
CA ASN A 5 10.10 0.51 6.53
C ASN A 5 9.43 1.71 5.83
N THR A 6 8.75 1.47 4.71
CA THR A 6 8.12 2.51 3.90
C THR A 6 6.62 2.52 4.14
N GLN A 7 6.04 3.72 4.25
CA GLN A 7 4.59 3.86 4.36
C GLN A 7 3.98 4.15 3.00
N TYR A 8 2.90 3.44 2.69
CA TYR A 8 2.14 3.51 1.46
C TYR A 8 0.67 3.83 1.76
N TYR A 9 0.04 4.59 0.88
CA TYR A 9 -1.31 5.09 1.02
C TYR A 9 -2.14 4.78 -0.22
N ILE A 10 -3.35 4.26 -0.01
CA ILE A 10 -4.38 4.09 -1.03
C ILE A 10 -5.60 4.89 -0.60
N ASP A 11 -6.14 5.70 -1.51
CA ASP A 11 -7.40 6.41 -1.31
C ASP A 11 -8.22 6.30 -2.60
N ALA A 12 -9.31 5.53 -2.54
CA ALA A 12 -10.17 5.29 -3.70
C ALA A 12 -10.88 6.56 -4.21
N GLN A 13 -11.09 7.54 -3.33
CA GLN A 13 -11.83 8.77 -3.64
C GLN A 13 -10.91 9.81 -4.27
N THR A 14 -9.77 10.08 -3.62
CA THR A 14 -8.88 11.21 -3.98
C THR A 14 -7.56 10.81 -4.61
N GLY A 15 -7.21 9.52 -4.60
CA GLY A 15 -5.95 9.02 -5.14
C GLY A 15 -5.84 9.02 -6.67
N ASP A 16 -4.60 8.83 -7.12
CA ASP A 16 -4.21 8.68 -8.53
C ASP A 16 -3.03 7.69 -8.61
N ASP A 17 -3.09 6.70 -9.51
CA ASP A 17 -2.06 5.65 -9.61
C ASP A 17 -0.74 6.12 -10.24
N SER A 18 -0.71 7.34 -10.79
CA SER A 18 0.52 8.03 -11.20
C SER A 18 1.27 8.67 -10.03
N ASN A 19 0.63 8.76 -8.84
CA ASN A 19 1.27 9.27 -7.65
C ASN A 19 2.37 8.35 -7.11
N SER A 20 3.18 8.88 -6.19
CA SER A 20 4.22 8.09 -5.53
C SER A 20 3.67 7.04 -4.56
N GLY A 21 2.48 7.26 -4.00
CA GLY A 21 1.85 6.40 -2.99
C GLY A 21 2.51 6.45 -1.62
N THR A 22 3.65 7.13 -1.47
CA THR A 22 4.41 7.25 -0.21
C THR A 22 4.17 8.55 0.55
N ASP A 23 3.27 9.39 0.04
CA ASP A 23 2.77 10.59 0.69
C ASP A 23 1.25 10.46 0.77
N LYS A 24 0.68 10.72 1.94
CA LYS A 24 -0.77 10.63 2.18
C LYS A 24 -1.59 11.53 1.25
N HIS A 25 -1.00 12.65 0.78
CA HIS A 25 -1.66 13.57 -0.15
C HIS A 25 -1.44 13.18 -1.62
N LYS A 26 -0.59 12.18 -1.86
CA LYS A 26 -0.31 11.60 -3.18
C LYS A 26 -0.47 10.08 -3.08
N ALA A 27 -1.65 9.67 -2.61
CA ALA A 27 -2.03 8.27 -2.50
C ALA A 27 -2.31 7.66 -3.87
N TRP A 28 -2.15 6.34 -3.97
CA TRP A 28 -2.66 5.59 -5.11
C TRP A 28 -4.18 5.48 -5.05
N LYS A 29 -4.82 5.28 -6.21
CA LYS A 29 -6.27 5.14 -6.30
C LYS A 29 -6.72 3.69 -6.20
N THR A 30 -5.97 2.79 -6.83
CA THR A 30 -6.27 1.36 -6.97
C THR A 30 -5.19 0.50 -6.32
N PHE A 31 -5.40 -0.80 -6.29
CA PHE A 31 -4.39 -1.77 -5.83
C PHE A 31 -3.32 -2.10 -6.87
N SER A 32 -3.39 -1.53 -8.08
CA SER A 32 -2.46 -1.82 -9.19
C SER A 32 -0.97 -1.70 -8.83
N GLN A 33 -0.63 -0.75 -7.96
CA GLN A 33 0.74 -0.53 -7.48
C GLN A 33 1.16 -1.52 -6.40
N LEU A 34 0.21 -2.04 -5.61
CA LEU A 34 0.45 -3.07 -4.60
C LEU A 34 0.71 -4.43 -5.27
N ASP A 35 -0.15 -4.82 -6.22
CA ASP A 35 -0.10 -6.12 -6.89
C ASP A 35 1.20 -6.39 -7.66
N ARG A 36 1.90 -5.32 -8.04
CA ARG A 36 3.17 -5.38 -8.79
C ARG A 36 4.41 -5.37 -7.89
N ARG A 37 4.23 -5.38 -6.57
CA ARG A 37 5.30 -5.22 -5.60
C ARG A 37 5.35 -6.38 -4.61
N ILE A 38 6.58 -6.70 -4.21
CA ILE A 38 6.85 -7.52 -3.03
C ILE A 38 7.28 -6.55 -1.93
N PHE A 39 6.52 -6.52 -0.83
CA PHE A 39 6.76 -5.67 0.32
C PHE A 39 7.79 -6.29 1.26
N SER A 40 8.70 -5.45 1.70
CA SER A 40 9.84 -5.79 2.56
C SER A 40 9.47 -5.55 4.02
N PRO A 41 10.25 -6.10 4.96
CA PRO A 41 9.97 -5.96 6.39
C PRO A 41 9.80 -4.49 6.81
N GLY A 42 8.79 -4.26 7.65
CA GLY A 42 8.48 -2.94 8.21
C GLY A 42 7.63 -2.04 7.32
N ASP A 43 7.33 -2.44 6.09
CA ASP A 43 6.42 -1.67 5.23
C ASP A 43 5.01 -1.60 5.80
N ARG A 44 4.36 -0.44 5.64
CA ARG A 44 3.00 -0.20 6.12
C ARG A 44 2.15 0.29 4.99
N ILE A 45 1.00 -0.34 4.79
CA ILE A 45 0.05 0.02 3.76
C ILE A 45 -1.23 0.46 4.46
N THR A 46 -1.68 1.67 4.17
CA THR A 46 -2.89 2.26 4.75
C THR A 46 -3.88 2.56 3.65
N VAL A 47 -5.06 1.95 3.73
CA VAL A 47 -6.22 2.25 2.89
C VAL A 47 -7.03 3.33 3.62
N ALA A 48 -7.28 4.46 2.97
CA ALA A 48 -7.92 5.62 3.57
C ALA A 48 -9.40 5.70 3.19
N GLY A 49 -10.22 6.06 4.18
CA GLY A 49 -11.63 6.41 4.02
C GLY A 49 -12.56 5.23 3.77
N PRO A 50 -13.89 5.47 3.76
CA PRO A 50 -14.83 4.47 3.29
C PRO A 50 -14.59 4.25 1.80
N ALA A 51 -14.03 3.09 1.49
CA ALA A 51 -13.64 2.72 0.15
C ALA A 51 -14.31 1.41 -0.26
N GLU A 52 -14.96 1.42 -1.43
CA GLU A 52 -15.47 0.22 -2.08
C GLU A 52 -14.55 -0.09 -3.26
N PHE A 53 -13.74 -1.15 -3.13
CA PHE A 53 -12.90 -1.63 -4.20
C PHE A 53 -13.62 -2.78 -4.93
N LYS A 54 -13.86 -2.62 -6.23
CA LYS A 54 -14.43 -3.66 -7.10
C LYS A 54 -13.32 -4.43 -7.83
N GLU A 55 -12.21 -4.66 -7.14
CA GLU A 55 -11.02 -5.36 -7.62
C GLU A 55 -10.48 -6.28 -6.53
N SER A 56 -9.69 -7.27 -6.93
CA SER A 56 -8.99 -8.16 -6.00
C SER A 56 -7.67 -7.52 -5.56
N LEU A 57 -7.28 -7.72 -4.30
CA LEU A 57 -5.95 -7.36 -3.80
C LEU A 57 -5.06 -8.60 -3.77
N PHE A 58 -3.91 -8.55 -4.45
CA PHE A 58 -2.88 -9.58 -4.42
C PHE A 58 -1.63 -9.06 -3.70
N LEU A 59 -1.64 -9.16 -2.37
CA LEU A 59 -0.54 -8.68 -1.55
C LEU A 59 0.51 -9.75 -1.29
N VAL A 60 1.76 -9.49 -1.68
CA VAL A 60 2.93 -10.29 -1.28
C VAL A 60 3.81 -9.46 -0.34
N ALA A 61 3.89 -9.86 0.92
CA ALA A 61 4.68 -9.18 1.93
C ALA A 61 5.57 -10.15 2.71
N ARG A 62 6.71 -9.66 3.21
CA ARG A 62 7.63 -10.41 4.07
C ARG A 62 7.91 -9.63 5.35
N GLY A 63 7.71 -10.28 6.49
CA GLY A 63 8.23 -9.79 7.78
C GLY A 63 9.57 -10.42 8.12
N ASP A 64 10.25 -9.85 9.11
CA ASP A 64 11.38 -10.46 9.81
C ASP A 64 11.12 -10.48 11.33
N SER A 65 12.08 -10.99 12.13
CA SER A 65 11.92 -11.12 13.58
C SER A 65 11.78 -9.80 14.34
N LYS A 66 12.07 -8.66 13.69
CA LYS A 66 12.00 -7.31 14.26
C LYS A 66 10.92 -6.45 13.62
N ASN A 67 10.63 -6.66 12.33
CA ASN A 67 9.78 -5.78 11.53
C ASN A 67 8.71 -6.58 10.79
N MET A 68 7.45 -6.30 11.11
CA MET A 68 6.29 -6.83 10.39
C MET A 68 5.86 -5.85 9.30
N SER A 69 5.51 -6.36 8.12
CA SER A 69 4.76 -5.59 7.14
C SER A 69 3.27 -5.65 7.46
N SER A 70 2.56 -4.52 7.41
CA SER A 70 1.15 -4.44 7.82
C SER A 70 0.27 -3.78 6.76
N LEU A 71 -0.96 -4.26 6.63
CA LEU A 71 -2.05 -3.62 5.87
C LEU A 71 -3.15 -3.21 6.85
N SER A 72 -3.62 -1.96 6.76
CA SER A 72 -4.69 -1.40 7.59
C SER A 72 -5.75 -0.68 6.75
N PHE A 73 -7.00 -0.68 7.23
CA PHE A 73 -8.17 -0.03 6.63
C PHE A 73 -8.78 0.97 7.61
#